data_AF-A0A1C5BQ10-F1
#
_entry.id   AF-A0A1C5BQ10-F1
#
_cell.length_a   1.000
_cell.length_b   1.000
_cell.length_c   1.000
_cell.angle_alpha   90.00
_cell.angle_beta   90.00
_cell.angle_gamma   90.00
#
_symmetry.space_group_name_H-M   'P 1'
#
loop_
_entity.id
_entity.type
_entity.pdbx_description
1 polymer ?
#
loop_
_entity_poly.entity_id
_entity_poly.type
_entity_poly.pdbx_seq_one_letter_code
_entity_poly.pdbx_strand_id
1 'polypeptide(L)'
;MLVIDLPFGQPGRFWRGNLHTHSDRSDGALSPEETGRRYQEADYDFLAITDHFRAKYGFPLTDTRPLRIPGFTTLLGAELHAPRPEFSSEWHILAVGLPLGFPPPEPGESGPDLARRARAAGAFVGMAHPAAGLLTEADAESLDAAHAVEIYNALSAREDRGDSWHLMDILLNRGRRLSAYAADDAHFQPQDPPGCAAWVQVRAESLAPEAILAALKAGHYYSSTGPELHDVQINDGVLTVRCSPARKVLVTGSTPGARVIEGKALVECSVPVAMFGRGFCRVTVEDASGGRAWSNPIHLAPAPQPEP
;
A
#
# COMPACT_ATOMS: atom_id res chain seq x y z
N MET A 1 11.62 7.75 25.09
CA MET A 1 12.01 6.84 24.00
C MET A 1 10.79 6.66 23.12
N LEU A 2 10.68 7.38 22.00
CA LEU A 2 9.59 7.09 21.06
C LEU A 2 9.91 5.76 20.40
N VAL A 3 9.08 4.76 20.65
CA VAL A 3 9.08 3.53 19.85
C VAL A 3 8.55 3.95 18.49
N ILE A 4 9.44 4.11 17.53
CA ILE A 4 9.06 4.29 16.13
C ILE A 4 8.66 2.90 15.67
N ASP A 5 7.36 2.67 15.52
CA ASP A 5 6.81 1.38 15.14
C ASP A 5 6.99 1.14 13.63
N LEU A 6 8.25 1.01 13.22
CA LEU A 6 8.63 0.67 11.84
C LEU A 6 8.69 -0.84 11.68
N PRO A 7 8.39 -1.36 10.48
CA PRO A 7 8.45 -2.79 10.23
C PRO A 7 9.81 -3.43 10.51
N PHE A 8 10.90 -2.68 10.42
CA PHE A 8 12.26 -3.23 10.51
C PHE A 8 12.64 -3.70 11.92
N GLY A 9 12.01 -3.15 12.95
CA GLY A 9 12.18 -3.57 14.36
C GLY A 9 11.24 -4.68 14.81
N GLN A 10 10.23 -5.03 13.99
CA GLN A 10 9.23 -6.04 14.34
C GLN A 10 9.78 -7.46 14.15
N PRO A 11 9.31 -8.46 14.94
CA PRO A 11 9.73 -9.85 14.78
C PRO A 11 9.30 -10.43 13.41
N GLY A 12 9.89 -11.56 13.04
CA GLY A 12 9.59 -12.26 11.79
C GLY A 12 10.44 -11.83 10.59
N ARG A 13 9.89 -11.99 9.38
CA ARG A 13 10.53 -11.64 8.11
C ARG A 13 9.59 -10.87 7.20
N PHE A 14 10.13 -10.31 6.13
CA PHE A 14 9.32 -9.69 5.08
C PHE A 14 8.74 -10.76 4.16
N TRP A 15 7.45 -10.62 3.87
CA TRP A 15 6.69 -11.45 2.94
C TRP A 15 6.20 -10.54 1.80
N ARG A 16 6.53 -10.90 0.57
CA ARG A 16 6.15 -10.15 -0.63
C ARG A 16 4.70 -10.47 -0.99
N GLY A 17 3.88 -9.44 -1.21
CA GLY A 17 2.50 -9.67 -1.63
C GLY A 17 1.91 -8.57 -2.49
N ASN A 18 0.91 -8.93 -3.30
CA ASN A 18 0.07 -7.98 -4.00
C ASN A 18 -1.29 -7.85 -3.31
N LEU A 19 -1.82 -6.64 -3.25
CA LEU A 19 -3.08 -6.32 -2.59
C LEU A 19 -4.21 -6.00 -3.59
N HIS A 20 -3.90 -5.68 -4.84
CA HIS A 20 -4.86 -5.21 -5.84
C HIS A 20 -4.65 -5.96 -7.16
N THR A 21 -5.55 -6.89 -7.48
CA THR A 21 -5.47 -7.76 -8.65
C THR A 21 -6.85 -8.30 -8.97
N HIS A 22 -7.19 -8.43 -10.25
CA HIS A 22 -8.50 -8.91 -10.72
C HIS A 22 -8.39 -10.25 -11.47
N SER A 23 -9.47 -11.00 -11.47
CA SER A 23 -9.62 -12.25 -12.22
C SER A 23 -10.89 -12.21 -13.08
N ASP A 24 -11.18 -13.30 -13.76
CA ASP A 24 -12.38 -13.50 -14.59
C ASP A 24 -13.70 -13.55 -13.79
N ARG A 25 -13.66 -13.28 -12.48
CA ARG A 25 -14.85 -13.10 -11.63
C ARG A 25 -15.35 -11.66 -11.66
N SER A 26 -14.52 -10.70 -12.10
CA SER A 26 -14.97 -9.40 -12.61
C SER A 26 -14.58 -9.22 -14.08
N ASP A 27 -13.45 -8.58 -14.33
CA ASP A 27 -12.98 -8.09 -15.64
C ASP A 27 -11.48 -8.35 -15.87
N GLY A 28 -10.87 -9.20 -15.04
CA GLY A 28 -9.60 -9.82 -15.36
C GLY A 28 -9.75 -10.86 -16.48
N ALA A 29 -8.64 -11.17 -17.14
CA ALA A 29 -8.56 -12.13 -18.25
C ALA A 29 -8.30 -13.58 -17.79
N LEU A 30 -7.85 -13.76 -16.54
CA LEU A 30 -7.38 -15.05 -16.01
C LEU A 30 -8.29 -15.53 -14.88
N SER A 31 -8.43 -16.85 -14.72
CA SER A 31 -9.15 -17.42 -13.57
C SER A 31 -8.42 -17.15 -12.26
N PRO A 32 -9.09 -17.21 -11.09
CA PRO A 32 -8.42 -17.05 -9.80
C PRO A 32 -7.20 -17.96 -9.61
N GLU A 33 -7.29 -19.20 -10.09
CA GLU A 33 -6.22 -20.21 -10.03
C GLU A 33 -5.02 -19.79 -10.88
N GLU A 34 -5.26 -19.34 -12.11
CA GLU A 34 -4.21 -18.91 -13.04
C GLU A 34 -3.58 -17.59 -12.56
N THR A 35 -4.38 -16.64 -12.08
CA THR A 35 -3.89 -15.42 -11.44
C THR A 35 -3.00 -15.75 -10.24
N GLY A 36 -3.44 -16.63 -9.34
CA GLY A 36 -2.64 -17.10 -8.21
C GLY A 36 -1.32 -17.73 -8.65
N ARG A 37 -1.36 -18.58 -9.70
CA ARG A 37 -0.16 -19.22 -10.28
C ARG A 37 0.85 -18.20 -10.80
N ARG A 38 0.41 -17.14 -11.50
CA ARG A 38 1.31 -16.08 -11.99
C ARG A 38 2.10 -15.41 -10.88
N TYR A 39 1.43 -15.07 -9.77
CA TYR A 39 2.09 -14.45 -8.63
C TYR A 39 3.03 -15.43 -7.90
N GLN A 40 2.65 -16.70 -7.78
CA GLN A 40 3.54 -17.74 -7.24
C GLN A 40 4.81 -17.91 -8.09
N GLU A 41 4.67 -17.99 -9.42
CA GLU A 41 5.79 -18.10 -10.36
C GLU A 41 6.68 -16.85 -10.38
N ALA A 42 6.16 -15.72 -9.89
CA ALA A 42 6.87 -14.45 -9.75
C ALA A 42 7.45 -14.22 -8.33
N ASP A 43 7.56 -15.28 -7.51
CA ASP A 43 8.12 -15.27 -6.16
C ASP A 43 7.36 -14.36 -5.17
N TYR A 44 6.04 -14.26 -5.30
CA TYR A 44 5.20 -13.66 -4.25
C TYR A 44 4.87 -14.70 -3.19
N ASP A 45 4.87 -14.29 -1.92
CA ASP A 45 4.45 -15.12 -0.79
C ASP A 45 2.93 -15.06 -0.56
N PHE A 46 2.28 -13.96 -0.95
CA PHE A 46 0.83 -13.85 -0.81
C PHE A 46 0.16 -12.97 -1.86
N LEU A 47 -1.15 -13.17 -2.01
CA LEU A 47 -1.98 -12.42 -2.96
C LEU A 47 -3.36 -12.11 -2.37
N ALA A 48 -3.87 -10.92 -2.62
CA ALA A 48 -5.30 -10.63 -2.57
C ALA A 48 -5.83 -10.50 -4.00
N ILE A 49 -6.78 -11.37 -4.37
CA ILE A 49 -7.61 -11.17 -5.56
C ILE A 49 -8.80 -10.36 -5.10
N THR A 50 -8.94 -9.16 -5.66
CA THR A 50 -9.86 -8.11 -5.22
C THR A 50 -10.79 -7.71 -6.34
N ASP A 51 -11.47 -8.69 -6.94
CA ASP A 51 -12.44 -8.48 -8.01
C ASP A 51 -13.44 -7.37 -7.67
N HIS A 52 -13.92 -6.67 -8.70
CA HIS A 52 -14.89 -5.59 -8.54
C HIS A 52 -16.18 -6.08 -7.87
N PHE A 53 -16.46 -5.57 -6.65
CA PHE A 53 -17.65 -5.87 -5.87
C PHE A 53 -18.89 -5.10 -6.37
N ARG A 54 -19.31 -5.40 -7.60
CA ARG A 54 -20.40 -4.69 -8.30
C ARG A 54 -21.57 -5.61 -8.61
N ALA A 55 -22.77 -5.01 -8.70
CA ALA A 55 -23.99 -5.72 -9.08
C ALA A 55 -23.87 -6.43 -10.44
N LYS A 56 -23.18 -5.83 -11.42
CA LYS A 56 -22.98 -6.44 -12.77
C LYS A 56 -22.22 -7.78 -12.73
N TYR A 57 -21.44 -8.02 -11.68
CA TYR A 57 -20.69 -9.26 -11.45
C TYR A 57 -21.31 -10.13 -10.35
N GLY A 58 -22.46 -9.74 -9.80
CA GLY A 58 -23.09 -10.44 -8.70
C GLY A 58 -22.39 -10.27 -7.35
N PHE A 59 -21.66 -9.16 -7.15
CA PHE A 59 -20.91 -8.88 -5.92
C PHE A 59 -19.92 -10.01 -5.55
N PRO A 60 -18.95 -10.32 -6.43
CA PRO A 60 -18.04 -11.44 -6.22
C PRO A 60 -17.14 -11.18 -5.01
N LEU A 61 -17.08 -12.15 -4.10
CA LEU A 61 -16.02 -12.27 -3.11
C LEU A 61 -15.35 -13.63 -3.34
N THR A 62 -14.34 -13.63 -4.21
CA THR A 62 -13.70 -14.84 -4.73
C THR A 62 -13.07 -15.65 -3.60
N ASP A 63 -13.54 -16.88 -3.40
CA ASP A 63 -12.99 -17.78 -2.38
C ASP A 63 -11.63 -18.34 -2.83
N THR A 64 -10.57 -17.65 -2.42
CA THR A 64 -9.18 -18.00 -2.75
C THR A 64 -8.54 -18.94 -1.72
N ARG A 65 -9.28 -19.42 -0.71
CA ARG A 65 -8.73 -20.35 0.30
C ARG A 65 -8.16 -21.64 -0.31
N PRO A 66 -8.76 -22.24 -1.36
CA PRO A 66 -8.19 -23.42 -2.02
C PRO A 66 -6.83 -23.18 -2.68
N LEU A 67 -6.45 -21.92 -2.94
CA LEU A 67 -5.15 -21.57 -3.55
C LEU A 67 -4.00 -21.55 -2.54
N ARG A 68 -4.29 -21.68 -1.24
CA ARG A 68 -3.30 -21.62 -0.16
C ARG A 68 -2.52 -22.93 -0.08
N ILE A 69 -1.20 -22.83 -0.09
CA ILE A 69 -0.26 -23.96 -0.04
C ILE A 69 0.93 -23.61 0.87
N PRO A 70 1.79 -24.58 1.27
CA PRO A 70 3.01 -24.26 1.98
C PRO A 70 3.87 -23.27 1.19
N GLY A 71 4.17 -22.11 1.78
CA GLY A 71 4.96 -21.05 1.13
C GLY A 71 4.16 -20.03 0.30
N PHE A 72 2.84 -20.21 0.14
CA PHE A 72 1.99 -19.21 -0.51
C PHE A 72 0.60 -19.13 0.14
N THR A 73 0.15 -17.93 0.48
CA THR A 73 -1.19 -17.71 1.05
C THR A 73 -2.00 -16.69 0.27
N THR A 74 -3.30 -16.61 0.60
CA THR A 74 -4.21 -15.65 -0.01
C THR A 74 -5.01 -14.92 1.05
N LEU A 75 -5.29 -13.64 0.81
CA LEU A 75 -6.21 -12.83 1.61
C LEU A 75 -7.50 -12.66 0.82
N LEU A 76 -8.64 -12.94 1.44
CA LEU A 76 -9.95 -12.68 0.84
C LEU A 76 -10.15 -11.17 0.75
N GLY A 77 -10.55 -10.64 -0.39
CA GLY A 77 -10.76 -9.21 -0.55
C GLY A 77 -11.60 -8.88 -1.77
N ALA A 78 -11.94 -7.61 -1.89
CA ALA A 78 -12.67 -7.08 -3.03
C ALA A 78 -12.32 -5.60 -3.21
N GLU A 79 -12.43 -5.10 -4.44
CA GLU A 79 -12.49 -3.67 -4.68
C GLU A 79 -13.96 -3.24 -4.60
N LEU A 80 -14.30 -2.48 -3.57
CA LEU A 80 -15.65 -2.03 -3.27
C LEU A 80 -16.00 -0.77 -4.05
N HIS A 81 -17.27 -0.66 -4.45
CA HIS A 81 -17.78 0.46 -5.25
C HIS A 81 -19.02 1.09 -4.62
N ALA A 82 -19.09 2.43 -4.66
CA ALA A 82 -20.22 3.22 -4.16
C ALA A 82 -20.40 4.51 -4.97
N PRO A 83 -21.62 5.08 -5.10
CA PRO A 83 -21.83 6.37 -5.75
C PRO A 83 -21.37 7.55 -4.88
N ARG A 84 -21.10 8.74 -5.44
CA ARG A 84 -20.01 8.99 -6.38
C ARG A 84 -19.07 9.99 -5.69
N PRO A 85 -17.74 9.91 -5.87
CA PRO A 85 -16.84 11.02 -5.54
C PRO A 85 -17.07 12.19 -6.51
N GLU A 86 -16.43 13.33 -6.28
CA GLU A 86 -16.73 14.57 -7.02
C GLU A 86 -16.53 14.45 -8.55
N PHE A 87 -15.44 13.80 -9.00
CA PHE A 87 -15.05 13.77 -10.41
C PHE A 87 -15.03 12.37 -11.07
N SER A 88 -15.45 11.33 -10.36
CA SER A 88 -15.56 9.97 -10.91
C SER A 88 -16.98 9.41 -10.77
N SER A 89 -17.29 8.40 -11.57
CA SER A 89 -18.61 7.74 -11.58
C SER A 89 -18.86 6.91 -10.34
N GLU A 90 -17.82 6.45 -9.65
CA GLU A 90 -17.91 5.60 -8.46
C GLU A 90 -16.63 5.65 -7.63
N TRP A 91 -16.77 5.34 -6.36
CA TRP A 91 -15.67 5.07 -5.45
C TRP A 91 -14.98 3.76 -5.82
N HIS A 92 -13.66 3.74 -5.69
CA HIS A 92 -12.86 2.53 -5.75
C HIS A 92 -12.15 2.39 -4.39
N ILE A 93 -12.55 1.40 -3.61
CA ILE A 93 -12.07 1.22 -2.23
C ILE A 93 -11.54 -0.19 -2.09
N LEU A 94 -10.25 -0.33 -1.80
CA LEU A 94 -9.65 -1.63 -1.58
C LEU A 94 -10.05 -2.16 -0.20
N ALA A 95 -10.60 -3.37 -0.12
CA ALA A 95 -10.92 -4.04 1.15
C ALA A 95 -10.34 -5.46 1.18
N VAL A 96 -9.26 -5.64 1.94
CA VAL A 96 -8.53 -6.93 2.07
C VAL A 96 -8.74 -7.50 3.46
N GLY A 97 -9.05 -8.78 3.57
CA GLY A 97 -9.44 -9.45 4.81
C GLY A 97 -10.95 -9.44 5.09
N LEU A 98 -11.78 -9.33 4.05
CA LEU A 98 -13.24 -9.41 4.20
C LEU A 98 -13.70 -10.84 4.56
N PRO A 99 -14.72 -11.00 5.41
CA PRO A 99 -15.34 -12.30 5.64
C PRO A 99 -16.16 -12.72 4.41
N LEU A 100 -16.18 -14.03 4.11
CA LEU A 100 -17.11 -14.57 3.12
C LEU A 100 -18.55 -14.20 3.49
N GLY A 101 -19.34 -13.81 2.48
CA GLY A 101 -20.71 -13.35 2.69
C GLY A 101 -20.82 -11.90 3.17
N PHE A 102 -19.75 -11.09 3.07
CA PHE A 102 -19.86 -9.64 3.24
C PHE A 102 -21.02 -9.10 2.38
N PRO A 103 -22.02 -8.43 2.97
CA PRO A 103 -23.22 -8.03 2.26
C PRO A 103 -22.96 -6.96 1.19
N PRO A 104 -23.68 -6.99 0.05
CA PRO A 104 -23.67 -5.90 -0.93
C PRO A 104 -23.92 -4.52 -0.31
N PRO A 105 -23.52 -3.42 -0.99
CA PRO A 105 -23.85 -2.08 -0.53
C PRO A 105 -25.36 -1.86 -0.50
N GLU A 106 -25.84 -1.16 0.52
CA GLU A 106 -27.25 -0.74 0.58
C GLU A 106 -27.54 0.36 -0.46
N PRO A 107 -28.78 0.49 -0.97
CA PRO A 107 -29.14 1.57 -1.89
C PRO A 107 -28.82 2.96 -1.31
N GLY A 108 -27.89 3.68 -1.95
CA GLY A 108 -27.47 5.00 -1.51
C GLY A 108 -26.41 5.01 -0.40
N GLU A 109 -25.87 3.85 -0.01
CA GLU A 109 -24.70 3.79 0.89
C GLU A 109 -23.52 4.55 0.26
N SER A 110 -22.93 5.46 1.02
CA SER A 110 -21.79 6.25 0.55
C SER A 110 -20.49 5.43 0.59
N GLY A 111 -19.48 5.84 -0.19
CA GLY A 111 -18.14 5.24 -0.12
C GLY A 111 -17.57 5.20 1.31
N PRO A 112 -17.60 6.31 2.08
CA PRO A 112 -17.20 6.32 3.49
C PRO A 112 -17.97 5.35 4.39
N ASP A 113 -19.29 5.24 4.24
CA ASP A 113 -20.09 4.31 5.05
C ASP A 113 -19.72 2.86 4.75
N LEU A 114 -19.59 2.53 3.46
CA LEU A 114 -19.19 1.20 3.00
C LEU A 114 -17.77 0.84 3.48
N ALA A 115 -16.84 1.80 3.44
CA ALA A 115 -15.48 1.63 3.95
C ALA A 115 -15.45 1.39 5.47
N ARG A 116 -16.27 2.12 6.25
CA ARG A 116 -16.42 1.87 7.70
C ARG A 116 -16.99 0.48 7.97
N ARG A 117 -17.97 0.04 7.19
CA ARG A 117 -18.57 -1.30 7.31
C ARG A 117 -17.55 -2.40 6.99
N ALA A 118 -16.76 -2.24 5.93
CA ALA A 118 -15.66 -3.14 5.59
C ALA A 118 -14.60 -3.20 6.70
N ARG A 119 -14.19 -2.04 7.24
CA ARG A 119 -13.25 -1.97 8.36
C ARG A 119 -13.78 -2.65 9.62
N ALA A 120 -15.06 -2.43 9.96
CA ALA A 120 -15.72 -3.06 11.09
C ALA A 120 -15.83 -4.59 10.93
N ALA A 121 -15.97 -5.07 9.68
CA ALA A 121 -15.91 -6.50 9.35
C ALA A 121 -14.49 -7.08 9.40
N GLY A 122 -13.47 -6.26 9.68
CA GLY A 122 -12.09 -6.70 9.82
C GLY A 122 -11.25 -6.54 8.57
N ALA A 123 -11.66 -5.76 7.57
CA ALA A 123 -10.80 -5.48 6.42
C ALA A 123 -9.70 -4.46 6.74
N PHE A 124 -8.52 -4.66 6.15
CA PHE A 124 -7.62 -3.57 5.77
C PHE A 124 -8.27 -2.79 4.63
N VAL A 125 -8.31 -1.46 4.77
CA VAL A 125 -9.02 -0.56 3.85
C VAL A 125 -8.02 0.40 3.22
N GLY A 126 -7.97 0.45 1.90
CA GLY A 126 -7.11 1.34 1.12
C GLY A 126 -7.91 2.25 0.20
N MET A 127 -7.41 3.47 -0.03
CA MET A 127 -7.86 4.31 -1.15
C MET A 127 -7.21 3.76 -2.42
N ALA A 128 -7.99 3.13 -3.29
CA ALA A 128 -7.48 2.55 -4.53
C ALA A 128 -7.19 3.65 -5.56
N HIS A 129 -6.01 3.56 -6.20
CA HIS A 129 -5.50 4.42 -7.27
C HIS A 129 -6.07 5.87 -7.34
N PRO A 130 -5.91 6.69 -6.29
CA PRO A 130 -6.61 7.99 -6.20
C PRO A 130 -6.41 8.94 -7.39
N ALA A 131 -5.20 8.98 -7.96
CA ALA A 131 -4.90 9.80 -9.13
C ALA A 131 -5.65 9.35 -10.40
N ALA A 132 -5.84 8.04 -10.59
CA ALA A 132 -6.65 7.50 -11.67
C ALA A 132 -8.14 7.73 -11.41
N GLY A 133 -8.58 7.52 -10.16
CA GLY A 133 -9.93 7.79 -9.69
C GLY A 133 -10.31 9.27 -9.56
N LEU A 134 -9.38 10.19 -9.85
CA LEU A 134 -9.57 11.65 -9.74
C LEU A 134 -10.11 12.10 -8.36
N LEU A 135 -9.68 11.42 -7.29
CA LEU A 135 -10.13 11.77 -5.95
C LEU A 135 -9.64 13.17 -5.59
N THR A 136 -10.58 14.00 -5.14
CA THR A 136 -10.23 15.27 -4.53
C THR A 136 -9.70 15.04 -3.12
N GLU A 137 -9.13 16.09 -2.54
CA GLU A 137 -8.84 16.13 -1.11
C GLU A 137 -10.09 15.86 -0.26
N ALA A 138 -11.21 16.52 -0.55
CA ALA A 138 -12.44 16.38 0.22
C ALA A 138 -13.00 14.95 0.15
N ASP A 139 -12.93 14.33 -1.04
CA ASP A 139 -13.23 12.92 -1.21
C ASP A 139 -12.34 12.09 -0.27
N ALA A 140 -11.01 12.18 -0.43
CA ALA A 140 -10.07 11.35 0.32
C ALA A 140 -10.17 11.55 1.85
N GLU A 141 -10.44 12.78 2.31
CA GLU A 141 -10.68 13.07 3.73
C GLU A 141 -11.93 12.40 4.27
N SER A 142 -12.98 12.31 3.45
CA SER A 142 -14.25 11.67 3.82
C SER A 142 -14.10 10.17 4.04
N LEU A 143 -13.14 9.51 3.41
CA LEU A 143 -12.87 8.07 3.55
C LEU A 143 -12.12 7.76 4.85
N ASP A 144 -12.75 8.09 5.97
CA ASP A 144 -12.13 8.13 7.28
C ASP A 144 -11.67 6.76 7.83
N ALA A 145 -12.28 5.70 7.31
CA ALA A 145 -11.94 4.31 7.60
C ALA A 145 -10.63 3.83 6.94
N ALA A 146 -10.04 4.57 6.00
CA ALA A 146 -8.83 4.14 5.33
C ALA A 146 -7.66 3.91 6.32
N HIS A 147 -6.92 2.82 6.11
CA HIS A 147 -5.63 2.56 6.73
C HIS A 147 -4.50 3.09 5.85
N ALA A 148 -4.68 3.09 4.53
CA ALA A 148 -3.62 3.43 3.59
C ALA A 148 -4.10 4.07 2.29
N VAL A 149 -3.15 4.67 1.58
CA VAL A 149 -3.31 5.20 0.22
C VAL A 149 -2.48 4.34 -0.74
N GLU A 150 -3.06 3.99 -1.90
CA GLU A 150 -2.30 3.42 -3.00
C GLU A 150 -1.42 4.50 -3.62
N ILE A 151 -0.17 4.59 -3.20
CA ILE A 151 0.75 5.64 -3.68
C ILE A 151 1.33 5.32 -5.05
N TYR A 152 1.27 4.06 -5.47
CA TYR A 152 1.70 3.61 -6.78
C TYR A 152 0.80 2.47 -7.27
N ASN A 153 0.10 2.72 -8.38
CA ASN A 153 -0.71 1.73 -9.10
C ASN A 153 -0.05 1.44 -10.45
N ALA A 154 0.37 0.18 -10.69
CA ALA A 154 1.15 -0.17 -11.87
C ALA A 154 0.33 -0.06 -13.17
N LEU A 155 -0.95 -0.45 -13.15
CA LEU A 155 -1.85 -0.30 -14.29
C LEU A 155 -1.97 1.16 -14.73
N SER A 156 -2.29 2.04 -13.78
CA SER A 156 -2.51 3.48 -14.00
C SER A 156 -1.23 4.26 -14.33
N ALA A 157 -0.06 3.69 -14.05
CA ALA A 157 1.22 4.30 -14.41
C ALA A 157 1.38 4.49 -15.93
N ARG A 158 0.74 3.66 -16.76
CA ARG A 158 0.74 3.81 -18.24
C ARG A 158 -0.01 5.05 -18.72
N GLU A 159 -0.83 5.65 -17.85
CA GLU A 159 -1.68 6.82 -18.10
C GLU A 159 -1.17 8.07 -17.36
N ASP A 160 0.09 8.06 -16.91
CA ASP A 160 0.69 9.10 -16.06
C ASP A 160 -0.09 9.36 -14.75
N ARG A 161 -0.83 8.34 -14.27
CA ARG A 161 -1.72 8.40 -13.10
C ARG A 161 -1.38 7.38 -12.03
N GLY A 162 -0.16 6.83 -12.07
CA GLY A 162 0.30 5.85 -11.08
C GLY A 162 0.61 6.46 -9.72
N ASP A 163 1.12 7.69 -9.65
CA ASP A 163 1.61 8.31 -8.41
C ASP A 163 0.50 9.08 -7.66
N SER A 164 0.35 8.80 -6.36
CA SER A 164 -0.59 9.53 -5.48
C SER A 164 0.08 10.15 -4.25
N TRP A 165 1.39 10.42 -4.29
CA TRP A 165 2.11 11.00 -3.15
C TRP A 165 1.62 12.41 -2.80
N HIS A 166 1.21 13.19 -3.79
CA HIS A 166 0.72 14.55 -3.54
C HIS A 166 -0.52 14.55 -2.63
N LEU A 167 -1.52 13.72 -2.94
CA LEU A 167 -2.71 13.56 -2.12
C LEU A 167 -2.35 13.01 -0.72
N MET A 168 -1.47 12.01 -0.66
CA MET A 168 -1.00 11.45 0.60
C MET A 168 -0.33 12.50 1.49
N ASP A 169 0.58 13.31 0.95
CA ASP A 169 1.28 14.36 1.70
C ASP A 169 0.30 15.43 2.22
N ILE A 170 -0.74 15.77 1.44
CA ILE A 170 -1.81 16.67 1.88
C ILE A 170 -2.55 16.09 3.10
N LEU A 171 -3.01 14.83 3.02
CA LEU A 171 -3.74 14.17 4.09
C LEU A 171 -2.90 14.05 5.37
N LEU A 172 -1.62 13.69 5.25
CA LEU A 172 -0.71 13.59 6.38
C LEU A 172 -0.48 14.95 7.07
N ASN A 173 -0.35 16.04 6.29
CA ASN A 173 -0.21 17.39 6.84
C ASN A 173 -1.49 17.89 7.52
N ARG A 174 -2.67 17.38 7.12
CA ARG A 174 -3.93 17.58 7.85
C ARG A 174 -4.11 16.67 9.08
N GLY A 175 -3.08 15.92 9.43
CA GLY A 175 -3.05 15.13 10.66
C GLY A 175 -3.61 13.71 10.53
N ARG A 176 -3.95 13.26 9.31
CA ARG A 176 -4.31 11.86 9.08
C ARG A 176 -3.13 10.94 9.43
N ARG A 177 -3.45 9.72 9.84
CA ARG A 177 -2.49 8.64 10.11
C ARG A 177 -2.75 7.52 9.12
N LEU A 178 -2.02 7.56 8.01
CA LEU A 178 -2.20 6.66 6.87
C LEU A 178 -0.86 6.02 6.52
N SER A 179 -0.91 4.78 6.10
CA SER A 179 0.21 4.07 5.48
C SER A 179 0.16 4.19 3.95
N ALA A 180 1.21 3.75 3.26
CA ALA A 180 1.38 3.89 1.83
C ALA A 180 1.65 2.52 1.20
N TYR A 181 0.75 2.06 0.32
CA TYR A 181 0.91 0.79 -0.39
C TYR A 181 1.12 1.00 -1.90
N ALA A 182 1.78 0.05 -2.54
CA ALA A 182 1.84 -0.06 -3.99
C ALA A 182 1.24 -1.39 -4.43
N ALA A 183 0.54 -1.41 -5.55
CA ALA A 183 -0.08 -2.61 -6.08
C ALA A 183 -0.16 -2.57 -7.61
N ASP A 184 -0.50 -3.71 -8.21
CA ASP A 184 -0.49 -3.84 -9.67
C ASP A 184 -1.79 -3.31 -10.28
N ASP A 185 -2.93 -3.67 -9.68
CA ASP A 185 -4.25 -3.58 -10.29
C ASP A 185 -4.30 -4.36 -11.62
N ALA A 186 -3.64 -5.53 -11.60
CA ALA A 186 -3.47 -6.34 -12.78
C ALA A 186 -4.80 -7.01 -13.16
N HIS A 187 -5.22 -6.77 -14.40
CA HIS A 187 -6.32 -7.50 -15.05
C HIS A 187 -5.78 -8.56 -16.02
N PHE A 188 -4.48 -8.52 -16.34
CA PHE A 188 -3.80 -9.42 -17.27
C PHE A 188 -4.43 -9.45 -18.67
N GLN A 189 -5.07 -8.35 -19.08
CA GLN A 189 -5.55 -8.22 -20.44
C GLN A 189 -4.35 -8.14 -21.41
N PRO A 190 -4.51 -8.56 -22.68
CA PRO A 190 -3.40 -8.55 -23.64
C PRO A 190 -2.72 -7.19 -23.83
N GLN A 191 -3.45 -6.09 -23.61
CA GLN A 191 -2.96 -4.71 -23.71
C GLN A 191 -2.40 -4.15 -22.40
N ASP A 192 -2.53 -4.86 -21.28
CA ASP A 192 -2.09 -4.37 -19.99
C ASP A 192 -0.56 -4.38 -19.89
N PRO A 193 0.01 -3.47 -19.07
CA PRO A 193 1.39 -3.64 -18.64
C PRO A 193 1.57 -5.01 -17.94
N PRO A 194 2.80 -5.53 -17.87
CA PRO A 194 3.07 -6.74 -17.11
C PRO A 194 2.59 -6.59 -15.66
N GLY A 195 1.87 -7.58 -15.14
CA GLY A 195 1.63 -7.70 -13.70
C GLY A 195 2.93 -8.06 -12.96
N CYS A 196 2.83 -8.22 -11.64
CA CYS A 196 3.97 -8.48 -10.75
C CYS A 196 5.02 -7.35 -10.73
N ALA A 197 4.58 -6.11 -10.94
CA ALA A 197 5.43 -4.93 -11.09
C ALA A 197 5.49 -4.05 -9.83
N ALA A 198 4.46 -4.10 -8.98
CA ALA A 198 4.38 -3.40 -7.71
C ALA A 198 3.88 -4.31 -6.60
N TRP A 199 4.37 -4.11 -5.37
CA TRP A 199 4.02 -4.95 -4.23
C TRP A 199 4.27 -4.28 -2.89
N VAL A 200 3.77 -4.92 -1.84
CA VAL A 200 4.15 -4.68 -0.45
C VAL A 200 5.10 -5.77 0.04
N GLN A 201 5.94 -5.40 1.00
CA GLN A 201 6.80 -6.27 1.78
C GLN A 201 6.34 -6.18 3.23
N VAL A 202 5.55 -7.17 3.67
CA VAL A 202 4.89 -7.19 4.99
C VAL A 202 5.75 -7.91 5.99
N ARG A 203 6.08 -7.26 7.11
CA ARG A 203 6.80 -7.89 8.22
C ARG A 203 5.83 -8.68 9.09
N ALA A 204 6.01 -9.99 9.14
CA ALA A 204 5.24 -10.87 10.03
C ALA A 204 6.03 -12.11 10.44
N GLU A 205 5.70 -12.68 11.61
CA GLU A 205 6.31 -13.91 12.11
C GLU A 205 5.93 -15.16 11.31
N SER A 206 4.79 -15.13 10.62
CA SER A 206 4.32 -16.24 9.80
C SER A 206 3.54 -15.76 8.58
N LEU A 207 3.41 -16.64 7.59
CA LEU A 207 2.58 -16.45 6.39
C LEU A 207 1.10 -16.80 6.64
N ALA A 208 0.64 -16.85 7.90
CA ALA A 208 -0.77 -17.04 8.19
C ALA A 208 -1.58 -15.80 7.73
N PRO A 209 -2.73 -15.96 7.06
CA PRO A 209 -3.56 -14.84 6.60
C PRO A 209 -3.82 -13.78 7.68
N GLU A 210 -4.09 -14.22 8.91
CA GLU A 210 -4.40 -13.37 10.04
C GLU A 210 -3.19 -12.55 10.49
N ALA A 211 -1.99 -13.13 10.44
CA ALA A 211 -0.73 -12.46 10.80
C ALA A 211 -0.37 -11.39 9.76
N ILE A 212 -0.49 -11.71 8.46
CA ILE A 212 -0.26 -10.75 7.37
C ILE A 212 -1.28 -9.61 7.45
N LEU A 213 -2.56 -9.92 7.65
CA LEU A 213 -3.61 -8.90 7.74
C LEU A 213 -3.43 -7.99 8.97
N ALA A 214 -3.01 -8.53 10.12
CA ALA A 214 -2.71 -7.74 11.30
C ALA A 214 -1.54 -6.77 11.05
N ALA A 215 -0.45 -7.26 10.45
CA ALA A 215 0.72 -6.46 10.10
C ALA A 215 0.39 -5.34 9.08
N LEU A 216 -0.45 -5.64 8.07
CA LEU A 216 -0.95 -4.64 7.12
C LEU A 216 -1.70 -3.50 7.83
N LYS A 217 -2.65 -3.83 8.72
CA LYS A 217 -3.41 -2.82 9.47
C LYS A 217 -2.55 -2.01 10.43
N ALA A 218 -1.48 -2.60 10.96
CA ALA A 218 -0.53 -1.94 11.84
C ALA A 218 0.49 -1.06 11.08
N GLY A 219 0.53 -1.13 9.74
CA GLY A 219 1.53 -0.40 8.96
C GLY A 219 2.92 -1.05 8.98
N HIS A 220 3.02 -2.33 9.36
CA HIS A 220 4.27 -3.08 9.42
C HIS A 220 4.68 -3.61 8.04
N TYR A 221 4.84 -2.70 7.08
CA TYR A 221 5.27 -3.01 5.73
C TYR A 221 5.94 -1.83 5.05
N TYR A 222 6.60 -2.10 3.93
CA TYR A 222 7.02 -1.09 2.95
C TYR A 222 6.55 -1.52 1.55
N SER A 223 6.64 -0.63 0.57
CA SER A 223 6.20 -0.91 -0.80
C SER A 223 7.34 -0.85 -1.79
N SER A 224 7.29 -1.59 -2.89
CA SER A 224 8.36 -1.60 -3.88
C SER A 224 7.92 -1.99 -5.29
N THR A 225 8.70 -1.53 -6.28
CA THR A 225 8.72 -2.00 -7.67
C THR A 225 10.07 -2.61 -8.07
N GLY A 226 10.94 -2.89 -7.10
CA GLY A 226 12.25 -3.49 -7.34
C GLY A 226 13.15 -3.48 -6.10
N PRO A 227 13.61 -2.30 -5.62
CA PRO A 227 14.55 -2.20 -4.51
C PRO A 227 14.04 -2.81 -3.21
N GLU A 228 14.97 -3.25 -2.37
CA GLU A 228 14.68 -3.73 -1.02
C GLU A 228 15.08 -2.68 0.02
N LEU A 229 14.23 -2.49 1.02
CA LEU A 229 14.59 -1.81 2.26
C LEU A 229 14.96 -2.89 3.28
N HIS A 230 16.24 -2.92 3.67
CA HIS A 230 16.72 -3.87 4.66
C HIS A 230 16.51 -3.36 6.09
N ASP A 231 16.66 -2.04 6.29
CA ASP A 231 16.45 -1.40 7.58
C ASP A 231 16.20 0.11 7.41
N VAL A 232 15.35 0.67 8.27
CA VAL A 232 15.13 2.12 8.39
C VAL A 232 14.98 2.44 9.86
N GLN A 233 15.84 3.30 10.38
CA GLN A 233 15.87 3.65 11.79
C GLN A 233 16.08 5.15 11.98
N ILE A 234 15.50 5.72 13.04
CA ILE A 234 15.82 7.08 13.47
C ILE A 234 16.39 7.01 14.88
N ASN A 235 17.64 7.46 15.01
CA ASN A 235 18.35 7.58 16.28
C ASN A 235 18.88 9.02 16.39
N ASP A 236 18.61 9.69 17.51
CA ASP A 236 19.09 11.05 17.80
C ASP A 236 18.90 12.08 16.67
N GLY A 237 17.73 12.02 16.01
CA GLY A 237 17.38 12.95 14.92
C GLY A 237 18.09 12.67 13.60
N VAL A 238 18.76 11.52 13.47
CA VAL A 238 19.38 11.02 12.24
C VAL A 238 18.63 9.78 11.77
N LEU A 239 18.17 9.82 10.52
CA LEU A 239 17.56 8.69 9.83
C LEU A 239 18.65 7.91 9.09
N THR A 240 18.80 6.64 9.41
CA THR A 240 19.66 5.69 8.70
C THR A 240 18.81 4.76 7.86
N VAL A 241 19.20 4.59 6.59
CA VAL A 241 18.52 3.72 5.62
C VAL A 241 19.52 2.70 5.11
N ARG A 242 19.17 1.42 5.19
CA ARG A 242 19.90 0.29 4.57
C ARG A 242 19.02 -0.35 3.51
N CYS A 243 19.59 -0.58 2.33
CA CYS A 243 18.83 -1.02 1.17
C CYS A 243 19.68 -1.85 0.19
N SER A 244 19.01 -2.49 -0.76
CA SER A 244 19.66 -3.02 -1.96
C SER A 244 20.38 -1.90 -2.74
N PRO A 245 21.39 -2.20 -3.58
CA PRO A 245 22.15 -1.20 -4.32
C PRO A 245 21.25 -0.16 -5.03
N ALA A 246 21.38 1.09 -4.60
CA ALA A 246 20.57 2.20 -5.06
C ALA A 246 21.42 3.27 -5.75
N ARG A 247 20.82 4.00 -6.69
CA ARG A 247 21.45 5.21 -7.24
C ARG A 247 21.06 6.48 -6.51
N LYS A 248 19.93 6.46 -5.79
CA LYS A 248 19.39 7.61 -5.09
C LYS A 248 18.59 7.18 -3.87
N VAL A 249 18.80 7.85 -2.75
CA VAL A 249 17.93 7.83 -1.57
C VAL A 249 17.39 9.24 -1.36
N LEU A 250 16.08 9.36 -1.31
CA LEU A 250 15.33 10.60 -1.13
C LEU A 250 14.56 10.54 0.19
N VAL A 251 14.67 11.60 0.97
CA VAL A 251 13.85 11.80 2.17
C VAL A 251 13.06 13.09 2.02
N THR A 252 11.74 12.96 1.98
CA THR A 252 10.77 14.06 1.92
C THR A 252 9.78 13.93 3.08
N GLY A 253 8.87 14.89 3.26
CA GLY A 253 7.98 14.86 4.41
C GLY A 253 7.06 16.07 4.53
N SER A 254 6.76 16.45 5.77
CA SER A 254 5.78 17.48 6.15
C SER A 254 6.15 18.93 5.79
N THR A 255 7.28 19.18 5.13
CA THR A 255 7.69 20.52 4.71
C THR A 255 8.26 20.48 3.31
N PRO A 256 8.13 21.57 2.51
CA PRO A 256 8.84 21.69 1.26
C PRO A 256 10.35 21.49 1.41
N GLY A 257 10.95 20.76 0.46
CA GLY A 257 12.36 20.42 0.44
C GLY A 257 12.62 18.92 0.60
N ALA A 258 13.90 18.53 0.51
CA ALA A 258 14.32 17.16 0.63
C ALA A 258 15.74 17.01 1.19
N ARG A 259 16.07 15.79 1.61
CA ARG A 259 17.44 15.29 1.64
C ARG A 259 17.62 14.29 0.51
N VAL A 260 18.68 14.46 -0.27
CA VAL A 260 18.99 13.61 -1.42
C VAL A 260 20.41 13.12 -1.27
N ILE A 261 20.60 11.80 -1.33
CA ILE A 261 21.92 11.17 -1.43
C ILE A 261 21.94 10.38 -2.73
N GLU A 262 22.93 10.67 -3.57
CA GLU A 262 23.12 9.99 -4.86
C GLU A 262 24.46 9.25 -4.87
N GLY A 263 24.50 8.14 -5.60
CA GLY A 263 25.69 7.31 -5.75
C GLY A 263 25.48 6.26 -6.83
N LYS A 264 26.48 5.40 -7.06
CA LYS A 264 26.38 4.36 -8.10
C LYS A 264 25.78 3.05 -7.59
N ALA A 265 25.99 2.74 -6.31
CA ALA A 265 25.57 1.51 -5.65
C ALA A 265 25.49 1.74 -4.13
N LEU A 266 24.71 2.73 -3.72
CA LEU A 266 24.47 3.04 -2.31
C LEU A 266 23.73 1.88 -1.66
N VAL A 267 24.26 1.36 -0.55
CA VAL A 267 23.59 0.32 0.26
C VAL A 267 23.23 0.82 1.66
N GLU A 268 23.78 1.95 2.05
CA GLU A 268 23.50 2.61 3.32
C GLU A 268 23.68 4.13 3.18
N CYS A 269 22.82 4.90 3.83
CA CYS A 269 23.05 6.33 4.03
C CYS A 269 22.43 6.80 5.35
N SER A 270 22.88 7.96 5.83
CA SER A 270 22.34 8.61 7.03
C SER A 270 22.09 10.09 6.76
N VAL A 271 20.93 10.59 7.13
CA VAL A 271 20.54 12.00 6.93
C VAL A 271 19.84 12.58 8.17
N PRO A 272 20.11 13.85 8.53
CA PRO A 272 19.40 14.51 9.62
C PRO A 272 17.95 14.82 9.22
N VAL A 273 17.00 14.53 10.12
CA VAL A 273 15.56 14.75 9.90
C VAL A 273 15.01 16.03 10.54
N ALA A 274 15.88 16.83 11.18
CA ALA A 274 15.49 18.06 11.87
C ALA A 274 14.70 19.04 10.98
N MET A 275 14.92 19.03 9.66
CA MET A 275 14.18 19.89 8.73
C MET A 275 12.66 19.63 8.73
N PHE A 276 12.23 18.43 9.07
CA PHE A 276 10.81 18.04 9.09
C PHE A 276 10.13 18.35 10.43
N GLY A 277 10.86 18.92 11.40
CA GLY A 277 10.32 19.37 12.68
C GLY A 277 9.56 18.26 13.43
N ARG A 278 8.33 18.55 13.83
CA ARG A 278 7.42 17.62 14.55
C ARG A 278 6.42 16.92 13.62
N GLY A 279 6.64 16.98 12.31
CA GLY A 279 5.74 16.38 11.34
C GLY A 279 6.10 14.92 11.06
N PHE A 280 6.37 14.63 9.79
CA PHE A 280 6.75 13.29 9.34
C PHE A 280 7.81 13.40 8.26
N CYS A 281 8.56 12.30 8.07
CA CYS A 281 9.36 12.09 6.88
C CYS A 281 9.07 10.72 6.28
N ARG A 282 9.48 10.50 5.03
CA ARG A 282 9.34 9.23 4.31
C ARG A 282 10.56 9.02 3.43
N VAL A 283 10.90 7.76 3.20
CA VAL A 283 12.05 7.34 2.40
C VAL A 283 11.58 6.83 1.06
N THR A 284 12.23 7.29 -0.01
CA THR A 284 12.16 6.68 -1.34
C THR A 284 13.58 6.26 -1.74
N VAL A 285 13.77 4.97 -2.02
CA VAL A 285 15.00 4.44 -2.62
C VAL A 285 14.75 4.16 -4.08
N GLU A 286 15.68 4.52 -4.96
CA GLU A 286 15.59 4.29 -6.41
C GLU A 286 16.86 3.58 -6.90
N ASP A 287 16.69 2.46 -7.61
CA ASP A 287 17.79 1.68 -8.18
C ASP A 287 18.19 2.17 -9.58
N ALA A 288 19.20 1.51 -10.16
CA ALA A 288 19.72 1.81 -11.49
C ALA A 288 18.73 1.52 -12.64
N SER A 289 17.76 0.62 -12.43
CA SER A 289 16.71 0.30 -13.40
C SER A 289 15.54 1.30 -13.35
N GLY A 290 15.49 2.13 -12.31
CA GLY A 290 14.39 3.07 -12.07
C GLY A 290 13.30 2.52 -11.14
N GLY A 291 13.44 1.28 -10.68
CA GLY A 291 12.60 0.70 -9.64
C GLY A 291 12.71 1.50 -8.34
N ARG A 292 11.62 1.54 -7.58
CA ARG A 292 11.51 2.34 -6.35
C ARG A 292 11.01 1.52 -5.18
N ALA A 293 11.54 1.80 -3.99
CA ALA A 293 10.97 1.34 -2.74
C ALA A 293 10.59 2.53 -1.86
N TRP A 294 9.47 2.41 -1.17
CA TRP A 294 8.89 3.47 -0.34
C TRP A 294 8.63 2.96 1.06
N SER A 295 9.11 3.71 2.07
CA SER A 295 8.67 3.48 3.45
C SER A 295 7.24 4.00 3.65
N ASN A 296 6.58 3.49 4.68
CA ASN A 296 5.47 4.22 5.29
C ASN A 296 5.96 5.57 5.86
N PRO A 297 5.05 6.55 6.07
CA PRO A 297 5.40 7.79 6.76
C PRO A 297 5.92 7.52 8.17
N ILE A 298 7.00 8.18 8.53
CA ILE A 298 7.67 8.09 9.83
C ILE A 298 7.36 9.37 10.60
N HIS A 299 6.48 9.28 11.60
CA HIS A 299 6.12 10.42 12.43
C HIS A 299 7.24 10.75 13.42
N LEU A 300 7.66 12.02 13.42
CA LEU A 300 8.81 12.46 14.20
C LEU A 300 8.38 12.92 15.59
N ALA A 301 9.11 12.45 16.60
CA ALA A 301 9.04 12.93 17.96
C ALA A 301 9.45 14.42 18.06
N PRO A 302 9.05 15.14 19.13
CA PRO A 302 9.78 16.33 19.52
C PRO A 302 11.26 15.97 19.77
N ALA A 303 12.19 16.80 19.28
CA ALA A 303 13.56 16.76 19.77
C ALA A 303 13.55 17.01 21.29
N PRO A 304 14.34 16.27 22.10
CA PRO A 304 14.55 16.65 23.49
C PRO A 304 15.06 18.10 23.51
N GLN A 305 14.41 18.96 24.29
CA GLN A 305 14.95 20.28 24.58
C GLN A 305 16.30 20.08 25.27
N PRO A 306 17.37 20.83 24.95
CA PRO A 306 18.53 20.86 25.82
C PRO A 306 18.06 21.26 27.23
N GLU A 307 18.45 20.48 28.24
CA GLU A 307 18.20 20.86 29.63
C GLU A 307 18.84 22.24 29.89
N PRO A 308 18.15 23.12 30.64
CA PRO A 308 18.61 24.49 30.89
C PRO A 308 19.94 24.56 31.65
#